data_AF-A0A517M2D7-F1
#
_entry.id   AF-A0A517M2D7-F1
#
_cell.length_a   1.000
_cell.length_b   1.000
_cell.length_c   1.000
_cell.angle_alpha   90.00
_cell.angle_beta   90.00
_cell.angle_gamma   90.00
#
_symmetry.space_group_name_H-M   'P 1'
#
loop_
_entity.id
_entity.type
_entity.pdbx_description
1 polymer ?
#
loop_
_entity_poly.entity_id
_entity_poly.type
_entity_poly.pdbx_seq_one_letter_code
_entity_poly.pdbx_strand_id
1 'polypeptide(L)'
;MRRFRLIVPLFCFAFLLSDSLASAQPPGRERAGRGQGGAGMGGQQGGQQPPWVAIFDTNRDGELSKAEIRDAAASLLKLDRNKDGKIGGDEFRPAGGPGGPAAMGQRGAAGRPRGGGGGRGDAMGVGRGQAGVRGPGGGGRPGNGGPPGGGGGRGGDPGQADAAFVAQIMTLDANNDGSIALDELPDHMLEAFAIADADKSGSLDEKELVVLAAQFRRNQLNPEGGQPVKNAPTQARAREGRGETGMQGQRESRQRGGGGQAARGGGRPRDKVRPRDTEFQEKFTVGSTLPESLQLYNTDRELVAANSIFDAEYTVIVGGCLTCPEYRNSYPEIEAVAADYADKGVQFYFLYQSLTHPENWGFVQPTSIQERFAQVEHAKELLQTSIPWLTDTMDNEMKQHFGMTPNSQFVFDRDGKIVHRDSWGRGSSLRESLEKLVGPSPKITTVADLNLPQFGRHKTSPADMLVERKSVDGIAVPLKVAAGGEALNVKDLLSSNFAKSSRYAKLRPEADQQLLKTGTGKLYLGFRQDPVLGAEWNNLASPPRYRVTAGGVTVTPAMAEAKKLNVESDTEPREFLLDVQNWEAGKPIKVEIQYFACNKKEGWCKAVEQEFTIWLEQDPTAGMVNGRTHFPGGRRR
;
A
#
# COMPACT_ATOMS: atom_id res chain seq x y z
N MET A 1 62.33 -47.72 10.82
CA MET A 1 62.01 -48.47 12.06
C MET A 1 61.07 -47.65 12.93
N ARG A 2 60.22 -48.31 13.75
CA ARG A 2 59.54 -47.87 15.01
C ARG A 2 59.36 -46.35 15.26
N ARG A 3 58.14 -45.78 15.28
CA ARG A 3 57.04 -45.86 16.30
C ARG A 3 57.30 -45.07 17.61
N PHE A 4 56.21 -44.49 18.15
CA PHE A 4 55.98 -43.91 19.49
C PHE A 4 56.37 -42.42 19.70
N ARG A 5 55.62 -41.59 20.46
CA ARG A 5 54.27 -41.73 21.09
C ARG A 5 53.65 -40.35 21.38
N LEU A 6 52.32 -40.25 21.47
CA LEU A 6 51.64 -39.12 22.12
C LEU A 6 51.89 -39.12 23.63
N ILE A 7 51.89 -37.92 24.25
CA ILE A 7 51.61 -37.73 25.68
C ILE A 7 50.61 -36.57 25.82
N VAL A 8 49.48 -36.85 26.47
CA VAL A 8 48.47 -35.88 26.93
C VAL A 8 48.40 -36.04 28.45
N PRO A 9 48.49 -34.96 29.26
CA PRO A 9 48.21 -35.03 30.68
C PRO A 9 46.70 -34.93 30.91
N LEU A 10 46.09 -36.05 31.29
CA LEU A 10 44.69 -36.13 31.69
C LEU A 10 44.63 -35.94 33.22
N PHE A 11 44.09 -34.80 33.67
CA PHE A 11 43.88 -34.51 35.10
C PHE A 11 42.41 -34.69 35.46
N CYS A 12 42.09 -35.84 36.05
CA CYS A 12 40.86 -36.07 36.79
C CYS A 12 41.20 -36.13 38.28
N PHE A 13 40.59 -35.31 39.14
CA PHE A 13 40.38 -35.72 40.53
C PHE A 13 39.20 -35.01 41.22
N ALA A 14 38.26 -35.85 41.69
CA ALA A 14 37.29 -35.73 42.77
C ALA A 14 36.49 -34.43 43.04
N PHE A 15 35.17 -34.60 42.98
CA PHE A 15 34.17 -33.96 43.85
C PHE A 15 34.57 -33.93 45.33
N LEU A 16 34.25 -32.84 46.03
CA LEU A 16 33.78 -32.87 47.41
C LEU A 16 32.58 -31.92 47.56
N LEU A 17 31.47 -32.47 48.08
CA LEU A 17 30.27 -31.73 48.45
C LEU A 17 30.47 -31.09 49.84
N SER A 18 29.84 -29.94 50.06
CA SER A 18 29.68 -29.36 51.41
C SER A 18 28.39 -28.57 51.46
N ASP A 19 27.34 -29.20 52.00
CA ASP A 19 26.09 -28.54 52.33
C ASP A 19 26.28 -27.50 53.44
N SER A 20 25.47 -26.44 53.41
CA SER A 20 25.26 -25.58 54.56
C SER A 20 23.83 -25.03 54.53
N LEU A 21 22.91 -25.86 55.01
CA LEU A 21 21.59 -25.42 55.46
C LEU A 21 21.74 -24.64 56.77
N ALA A 22 21.25 -23.40 56.80
CA ALA A 22 21.02 -22.67 58.04
C ALA A 22 19.52 -22.38 58.16
N SER A 23 18.90 -22.86 59.23
CA SER A 23 17.46 -22.74 59.49
C SER A 23 17.19 -21.82 60.67
N ALA A 24 16.26 -20.88 60.54
CA ALA A 24 15.68 -20.13 61.65
C ALA A 24 14.29 -19.56 61.31
N GLN A 25 13.30 -19.91 62.14
CA GLN A 25 11.99 -19.26 62.29
C GLN A 25 11.69 -19.20 63.82
N PRO A 26 10.57 -18.62 64.28
CA PRO A 26 10.22 -17.20 64.26
C PRO A 26 10.01 -16.70 65.72
N PRO A 27 9.35 -15.55 65.94
CA PRO A 27 8.10 -15.66 66.70
C PRO A 27 6.96 -14.83 66.08
N GLY A 28 5.73 -15.35 66.16
CA GLY A 28 4.53 -14.68 65.67
C GLY A 28 3.72 -13.97 66.74
N ARG A 29 2.69 -13.22 66.32
CA ARG A 29 1.53 -12.90 67.16
C ARG A 29 0.29 -12.67 66.32
N GLU A 30 -0.59 -13.66 66.29
CA GLU A 30 -1.97 -13.45 65.83
C GLU A 30 -2.77 -12.69 66.90
N ARG A 31 -3.77 -11.91 66.47
CA ARG A 31 -5.06 -11.89 67.18
C ARG A 31 -6.20 -11.54 66.22
N ALA A 32 -7.11 -12.50 66.03
CA ALA A 32 -8.36 -12.33 65.32
C ALA A 32 -9.32 -11.39 66.09
N GLY A 33 -10.27 -10.74 65.41
CA GLY A 33 -11.10 -9.71 66.07
C GLY A 33 -12.30 -9.12 65.33
N ARG A 34 -13.16 -9.95 64.71
CA ARG A 34 -14.55 -9.63 64.28
C ARG A 34 -14.74 -8.61 63.15
N GLY A 35 -15.75 -8.86 62.32
CA GLY A 35 -16.22 -7.94 61.28
C GLY A 35 -17.71 -7.64 61.40
N GLN A 36 -18.13 -6.64 60.63
CA GLN A 36 -19.46 -6.28 60.13
C GLN A 36 -19.18 -5.34 58.95
N GLY A 37 -19.90 -5.32 57.83
CA GLY A 37 -21.02 -6.13 57.38
C GLY A 37 -21.55 -5.43 56.12
N GLY A 38 -21.56 -6.11 54.97
CA GLY A 38 -21.87 -5.48 53.68
C GLY A 38 -22.39 -6.50 52.69
N ALA A 39 -23.71 -6.49 52.50
CA ALA A 39 -24.47 -7.49 51.76
C ALA A 39 -23.89 -7.83 50.38
N GLY A 40 -23.85 -9.13 50.06
CA GLY A 40 -23.56 -9.57 48.70
C GLY A 40 -24.74 -9.32 47.76
N MET A 41 -24.42 -9.05 46.50
CA MET A 41 -25.31 -9.34 45.38
C MET A 41 -24.58 -10.23 44.39
N GLY A 42 -25.05 -11.48 44.27
CA GLY A 42 -24.68 -12.33 43.15
C GLY A 42 -25.29 -11.77 41.87
N GLY A 43 -24.48 -11.11 41.06
CA GLY A 43 -24.84 -10.64 39.72
C GLY A 43 -24.36 -11.65 38.68
N GLN A 44 -25.18 -12.65 38.39
CA GLN A 44 -24.93 -13.68 37.39
C GLN A 44 -24.70 -13.02 36.02
N GLN A 45 -23.45 -12.98 35.53
CA GLN A 45 -23.17 -12.56 34.15
C GLN A 45 -23.59 -13.67 33.18
N GLY A 46 -24.90 -13.78 33.00
CA GLY A 46 -25.51 -14.53 31.90
C GLY A 46 -25.24 -13.82 30.58
N GLY A 47 -24.00 -13.86 30.11
CA GLY A 47 -23.67 -13.58 28.73
C GLY A 47 -24.33 -14.64 27.86
N GLN A 48 -25.56 -14.37 27.40
CA GLN A 48 -26.22 -15.22 26.41
C GLN A 48 -25.31 -15.30 25.18
N GLN A 49 -24.74 -16.47 24.95
CA GLN A 49 -24.02 -16.72 23.70
C GLN A 49 -24.97 -16.52 22.52
N PRO A 50 -24.46 -16.04 21.37
CA PRO A 50 -25.28 -15.89 20.17
C PRO A 50 -25.99 -17.22 19.84
N PRO A 51 -27.30 -17.23 19.51
CA PRO A 51 -28.09 -18.46 19.41
C PRO A 51 -27.56 -19.53 18.45
N TRP A 52 -26.68 -19.16 17.52
CA TRP A 52 -26.05 -20.05 16.56
C TRP A 52 -24.81 -20.79 17.10
N VAL A 53 -24.12 -20.26 18.12
CA VAL A 53 -22.94 -20.91 18.72
C VAL A 53 -23.35 -22.16 19.53
N ALA A 54 -24.50 -22.09 20.20
CA ALA A 54 -25.12 -23.18 20.96
C ALA A 54 -25.59 -24.40 20.12
N ILE A 55 -25.39 -24.36 18.79
CA ILE A 55 -25.63 -25.48 17.87
C ILE A 55 -24.36 -26.32 17.69
N PHE A 56 -23.19 -25.71 17.87
CA PHE A 56 -21.87 -26.33 17.74
C PHE A 56 -21.31 -26.78 19.09
N ASP A 57 -21.53 -25.95 20.12
CA ASP A 57 -21.24 -26.26 21.53
C ASP A 57 -22.21 -27.36 22.02
N THR A 58 -21.73 -28.60 21.97
CA THR A 58 -22.55 -29.80 22.21
C THR A 58 -22.56 -30.15 23.70
N ASN A 59 -21.46 -29.88 24.41
CA ASN A 59 -21.36 -30.10 25.86
C ASN A 59 -21.94 -28.93 26.70
N ARG A 60 -22.13 -27.75 26.10
CA ARG A 60 -22.63 -26.49 26.69
C ARG A 60 -21.75 -25.91 27.78
N ASP A 61 -20.43 -26.07 27.66
CA ASP A 61 -19.45 -25.44 28.56
C ASP A 61 -19.13 -23.98 28.18
N GLY A 62 -19.52 -23.54 26.98
CA GLY A 62 -19.32 -22.19 26.47
C GLY A 62 -18.07 -22.00 25.60
N GLU A 63 -17.28 -23.05 25.35
CA GLU A 63 -16.14 -23.02 24.43
C GLU A 63 -16.28 -24.09 23.33
N LEU A 64 -15.81 -23.79 22.11
CA LEU A 64 -15.85 -24.78 21.03
C LEU A 64 -14.56 -25.60 21.02
N SER A 65 -14.64 -26.86 21.46
CA SER A 65 -13.49 -27.74 21.46
C SER A 65 -13.04 -28.13 20.05
N LYS A 66 -11.80 -28.62 19.93
CA LYS A 66 -11.24 -29.10 18.65
C LYS A 66 -12.01 -30.30 18.07
N ALA A 67 -12.80 -31.01 18.88
CA ALA A 67 -13.70 -32.06 18.39
C ALA A 67 -14.98 -31.46 17.80
N GLU A 68 -15.64 -30.55 18.53
CA GLU A 68 -16.89 -29.92 18.09
C GLU A 68 -16.72 -29.06 16.83
N ILE A 69 -15.56 -28.41 16.66
CA ILE A 69 -15.22 -27.69 15.41
C ILE A 69 -15.09 -28.66 14.22
N ARG A 70 -14.61 -29.89 14.43
CA ARG A 70 -14.49 -30.90 13.37
C ARG A 70 -15.84 -31.51 13.01
N ASP A 71 -16.69 -31.73 14.00
CA ASP A 71 -18.02 -32.34 13.83
C ASP A 71 -19.10 -31.30 13.47
N ALA A 72 -18.73 -30.02 13.31
CA ALA A 72 -19.62 -28.91 12.98
C ALA A 72 -20.49 -29.16 11.73
N ALA A 73 -19.94 -29.80 10.70
CA ALA A 73 -20.69 -30.18 9.49
C ALA A 73 -21.81 -31.20 9.81
N ALA A 74 -21.54 -32.18 10.68
CA ALA A 74 -22.53 -33.15 11.13
C ALA A 74 -23.58 -32.54 12.06
N SER A 75 -23.27 -31.43 12.74
CA SER A 75 -24.26 -30.66 13.52
C SER A 75 -25.11 -29.72 12.67
N LEU A 76 -24.57 -29.16 11.58
CA LEU A 76 -25.34 -28.40 10.59
C LEU A 76 -26.37 -29.28 9.86
N LEU A 77 -25.99 -30.51 9.48
CA LEU A 77 -26.91 -31.49 8.87
C LEU A 77 -28.08 -31.93 9.78
N LYS A 78 -28.07 -31.57 11.08
CA LYS A 78 -29.20 -31.78 11.99
C LYS A 78 -30.19 -30.59 12.00
N LEU A 79 -29.82 -29.46 11.41
CA LEU A 79 -30.70 -28.29 11.21
C LEU A 79 -31.53 -28.40 9.94
N ASP A 80 -31.00 -29.02 8.88
CA ASP A 80 -31.72 -29.35 7.66
C ASP A 80 -32.83 -30.39 8.00
N ARG A 81 -34.04 -29.88 8.25
CA ARG A 81 -35.20 -30.68 8.67
C ARG A 81 -36.02 -31.12 7.48
N ASN A 82 -36.02 -30.36 6.39
CA ASN A 82 -36.73 -30.70 5.16
C ASN A 82 -35.92 -31.63 4.23
N LYS A 83 -34.62 -31.78 4.48
CA LYS A 83 -33.64 -32.58 3.73
C LYS A 83 -33.46 -32.13 2.28
N ASP A 84 -33.51 -30.82 2.05
CA ASP A 84 -33.26 -30.23 0.72
C ASP A 84 -31.77 -29.95 0.42
N GLY A 85 -30.88 -30.22 1.39
CA GLY A 85 -29.43 -30.02 1.26
C GLY A 85 -28.99 -28.58 1.52
N LYS A 86 -29.89 -27.71 1.98
CA LYS A 86 -29.63 -26.32 2.39
C LYS A 86 -30.15 -26.14 3.83
N ILE A 87 -29.89 -24.97 4.41
CA ILE A 87 -30.42 -24.61 5.72
C ILE A 87 -31.10 -23.25 5.59
N GLY A 88 -32.44 -23.26 5.65
CA GLY A 88 -33.26 -22.07 5.53
C GLY A 88 -33.24 -21.19 6.79
N GLY A 89 -33.61 -19.91 6.64
CA GLY A 89 -33.69 -18.97 7.77
C GLY A 89 -34.65 -19.38 8.90
N ASP A 90 -35.58 -20.29 8.63
CA ASP A 90 -36.50 -20.85 9.61
C ASP A 90 -35.91 -22.04 10.40
N GLU A 91 -34.86 -22.69 9.86
CA GLU A 91 -34.16 -23.83 10.47
C GLU A 91 -33.03 -23.40 11.41
N PHE A 92 -32.48 -22.20 11.22
CA PHE A 92 -31.58 -21.53 12.15
C PHE A 92 -32.22 -21.14 13.50
N ARG A 93 -33.53 -21.34 13.69
CA ARG A 93 -34.23 -21.01 14.95
C ARG A 93 -34.28 -22.22 15.91
N PRO A 94 -33.82 -22.06 17.17
CA PRO A 94 -33.96 -23.10 18.19
C PRO A 94 -35.43 -23.49 18.40
N ALA A 95 -35.71 -24.79 18.48
CA ALA A 95 -37.05 -25.28 18.78
C ALA A 95 -37.37 -25.05 20.27
N GLY A 96 -38.27 -24.11 20.56
CA GLY A 96 -38.65 -23.75 21.93
C GLY A 96 -40.11 -23.31 22.06
N GLY A 97 -40.96 -24.23 22.52
CA GLY A 97 -42.34 -23.93 22.94
C GLY A 97 -43.43 -24.45 21.98
N PRO A 98 -44.58 -24.96 22.48
CA PRO A 98 -45.57 -25.64 21.64
C PRO A 98 -46.70 -24.74 21.13
N GLY A 99 -47.12 -24.98 19.88
CA GLY A 99 -48.35 -24.46 19.27
C GLY A 99 -48.09 -23.46 18.14
N GLY A 100 -48.26 -23.83 16.86
CA GLY A 100 -48.65 -25.10 16.25
C GLY A 100 -49.07 -24.86 14.79
N PRO A 101 -49.43 -25.89 13.99
CA PRO A 101 -50.11 -25.69 12.73
C PRO A 101 -51.50 -26.35 12.65
N ALA A 102 -52.31 -25.80 11.73
CA ALA A 102 -53.61 -26.30 11.24
C ALA A 102 -54.84 -26.22 12.18
N ALA A 103 -55.76 -25.30 11.86
CA ALA A 103 -57.13 -25.66 11.48
C ALA A 103 -57.83 -24.50 10.73
N MET A 104 -58.20 -24.73 9.47
CA MET A 104 -59.12 -23.88 8.72
C MET A 104 -60.55 -24.27 9.13
N GLY A 105 -61.31 -23.39 9.80
CA GLY A 105 -62.61 -23.81 10.37
C GLY A 105 -63.56 -22.71 10.84
N GLN A 106 -64.51 -22.37 9.95
CA GLN A 106 -65.88 -21.87 10.25
C GLN A 106 -66.11 -20.50 10.92
N ARG A 107 -66.73 -19.61 10.12
CA ARG A 107 -67.98 -18.85 10.37
C ARG A 107 -68.28 -18.33 11.79
N GLY A 108 -68.60 -17.02 11.89
CA GLY A 108 -69.72 -16.61 12.77
C GLY A 108 -69.66 -15.26 13.49
N ALA A 109 -69.92 -14.16 12.76
CA ALA A 109 -70.78 -13.02 13.13
C ALA A 109 -70.78 -12.34 14.53
N ALA A 110 -70.77 -10.99 14.44
CA ALA A 110 -71.55 -9.99 15.22
C ALA A 110 -71.02 -9.45 16.57
N GLY A 111 -71.07 -8.10 16.72
CA GLY A 111 -70.89 -7.40 18.00
C GLY A 111 -70.36 -5.96 17.93
N ARG A 112 -71.23 -4.97 17.67
CA ARG A 112 -70.94 -3.51 17.69
C ARG A 112 -71.10 -2.92 19.11
N PRO A 113 -70.63 -1.68 19.46
CA PRO A 113 -71.27 -0.42 19.02
C PRO A 113 -70.32 0.75 18.59
N ARG A 114 -70.38 1.96 19.20
CA ARG A 114 -70.10 3.25 18.50
C ARG A 114 -69.97 4.49 19.41
N GLY A 115 -69.01 5.39 19.13
CA GLY A 115 -68.97 6.82 19.55
C GLY A 115 -67.70 7.25 20.34
N GLY A 116 -67.16 8.47 20.30
CA GLY A 116 -67.43 9.73 19.55
C GLY A 116 -66.83 10.97 20.30
N GLY A 117 -66.47 12.14 19.71
CA GLY A 117 -66.41 12.53 18.28
C GLY A 117 -66.29 14.05 17.99
N GLY A 118 -65.17 14.73 18.32
CA GLY A 118 -64.88 16.17 18.05
C GLY A 118 -63.67 16.68 18.88
N GLY A 119 -63.02 17.84 18.66
CA GLY A 119 -63.08 18.83 17.56
C GLY A 119 -62.57 20.25 17.94
N ARG A 120 -61.80 20.91 17.04
CA ARG A 120 -61.48 22.38 16.92
C ARG A 120 -60.61 23.08 18.00
N GLY A 121 -59.90 24.17 17.62
CA GLY A 121 -59.45 25.21 18.56
C GLY A 121 -58.15 25.97 18.20
N ASP A 122 -58.30 27.14 17.58
CA ASP A 122 -57.27 28.05 17.02
C ASP A 122 -56.33 28.83 17.99
N ALA A 123 -55.10 29.09 17.49
CA ALA A 123 -54.38 30.38 17.39
C ALA A 123 -53.68 31.15 18.57
N MET A 124 -52.55 31.77 18.15
CA MET A 124 -51.80 32.93 18.69
C MET A 124 -50.95 32.81 19.97
N GLY A 125 -49.76 33.43 19.97
CA GLY A 125 -49.13 33.95 21.20
C GLY A 125 -47.60 33.93 21.32
N VAL A 126 -46.96 35.04 20.95
CA VAL A 126 -45.54 35.42 21.13
C VAL A 126 -44.90 35.05 22.49
N GLY A 127 -43.62 34.64 22.53
CA GLY A 127 -42.82 34.67 23.78
C GLY A 127 -41.43 34.01 23.73
N ARG A 128 -40.37 34.71 24.19
CA ARG A 128 -39.01 34.17 24.41
C ARG A 128 -38.93 33.46 25.77
N GLY A 129 -38.19 32.36 25.90
CA GLY A 129 -37.73 31.88 27.23
C GLY A 129 -37.17 30.46 27.32
N GLN A 130 -35.89 30.37 27.71
CA GLN A 130 -35.18 29.28 28.43
C GLN A 130 -35.55 27.78 28.29
N ALA A 131 -34.50 27.01 27.99
CA ALA A 131 -34.05 25.76 28.64
C ALA A 131 -35.06 24.67 29.07
N GLY A 132 -34.94 23.48 28.46
CA GLY A 132 -34.99 22.22 29.23
C GLY A 132 -35.75 21.01 28.65
N VAL A 133 -35.00 19.90 28.48
CA VAL A 133 -35.42 18.51 28.80
C VAL A 133 -36.35 17.72 27.84
N ARG A 134 -35.78 16.63 27.30
CA ARG A 134 -36.36 15.31 26.89
C ARG A 134 -37.61 15.21 25.99
N GLY A 135 -37.50 14.30 25.00
CA GLY A 135 -38.49 13.20 24.87
C GLY A 135 -39.03 12.95 23.45
N PRO A 136 -39.30 11.69 23.02
CA PRO A 136 -39.40 11.35 21.60
C PRO A 136 -40.75 10.80 21.10
N GLY A 137 -40.91 10.80 19.77
CA GLY A 137 -41.98 10.13 19.00
C GLY A 137 -43.18 11.04 18.67
N GLY A 138 -43.82 10.96 17.50
CA GLY A 138 -43.50 10.20 16.29
C GLY A 138 -44.66 10.23 15.27
N GLY A 139 -44.34 10.05 13.98
CA GLY A 139 -45.18 9.33 13.01
C GLY A 139 -46.34 10.08 12.32
N GLY A 140 -46.25 10.20 10.99
CA GLY A 140 -47.33 10.74 10.15
C GLY A 140 -47.15 10.46 8.64
N ARG A 141 -47.45 9.22 8.22
CA ARG A 141 -47.78 8.84 6.83
C ARG A 141 -49.33 8.87 6.69
N PRO A 142 -49.96 8.94 5.49
CA PRO A 142 -49.56 8.20 4.28
C PRO A 142 -49.74 8.90 2.91
N GLY A 143 -49.14 8.31 1.88
CA GLY A 143 -49.34 8.66 0.47
C GLY A 143 -48.86 7.53 -0.44
N ASN A 144 -49.79 6.73 -0.94
CA ASN A 144 -49.61 5.68 -1.96
C ASN A 144 -50.01 6.29 -3.32
N GLY A 145 -49.43 5.97 -4.48
CA GLY A 145 -48.30 5.12 -4.83
C GLY A 145 -48.10 5.16 -6.35
N GLY A 146 -46.87 5.11 -6.83
CA GLY A 146 -46.52 5.14 -8.26
C GLY A 146 -45.03 4.85 -8.43
N PRO A 147 -44.58 4.13 -9.47
CA PRO A 147 -43.29 3.44 -9.46
C PRO A 147 -42.12 4.32 -9.97
N PRO A 148 -41.05 4.52 -9.16
CA PRO A 148 -39.69 4.74 -9.65
C PRO A 148 -38.98 3.37 -9.70
N GLY A 149 -38.31 3.00 -10.79
CA GLY A 149 -37.25 3.79 -11.39
C GLY A 149 -35.94 3.40 -10.70
N GLY A 150 -35.20 2.46 -11.30
CA GLY A 150 -34.08 1.75 -10.66
C GLY A 150 -32.94 2.68 -10.24
N GLY A 151 -32.92 3.07 -8.97
CA GLY A 151 -31.80 3.77 -8.34
C GLY A 151 -30.86 2.78 -7.65
N GLY A 152 -29.59 2.78 -8.03
CA GLY A 152 -28.57 1.90 -7.46
C GLY A 152 -28.45 2.03 -5.93
N GLY A 153 -28.86 0.98 -5.22
CA GLY A 153 -28.76 0.87 -3.77
C GLY A 153 -27.34 0.54 -3.31
N ARG A 154 -26.76 1.41 -2.48
CA ARG A 154 -25.48 1.15 -1.79
C ARG A 154 -25.61 -0.01 -0.79
N GLY A 155 -24.57 -0.84 -0.68
CA GLY A 155 -24.24 -1.53 0.57
C GLY A 155 -24.63 -3.00 0.68
N GLY A 156 -24.74 -3.74 -0.42
CA GLY A 156 -24.65 -5.20 -0.37
C GLY A 156 -23.20 -5.67 -0.12
N ASP A 157 -23.05 -6.83 0.53
CA ASP A 157 -21.77 -7.53 0.62
C ASP A 157 -21.27 -7.89 -0.80
N PRO A 158 -20.04 -7.51 -1.19
CA PRO A 158 -19.48 -7.88 -2.49
C PRO A 158 -19.61 -9.38 -2.80
N GLY A 159 -19.39 -10.26 -1.82
CA GLY A 159 -19.48 -11.71 -2.04
C GLY A 159 -20.89 -12.17 -2.45
N GLN A 160 -21.94 -11.55 -1.90
CA GLN A 160 -23.34 -11.89 -2.22
C GLN A 160 -23.73 -11.45 -3.64
N ALA A 161 -23.21 -10.30 -4.09
CA ALA A 161 -23.48 -9.81 -5.44
C ALA A 161 -22.61 -10.52 -6.51
N ASP A 162 -21.44 -11.06 -6.16
CA ASP A 162 -20.70 -11.97 -7.05
C ASP A 162 -21.43 -13.32 -7.15
N ALA A 163 -21.80 -13.92 -6.02
CA ALA A 163 -22.54 -15.18 -5.99
C ALA A 163 -23.89 -15.11 -6.75
N ALA A 164 -24.59 -13.98 -6.69
CA ALA A 164 -25.82 -13.77 -7.46
C ALA A 164 -25.57 -13.70 -8.99
N PHE A 165 -24.43 -13.15 -9.43
CA PHE A 165 -24.04 -13.14 -10.85
C PHE A 165 -23.60 -14.52 -11.32
N VAL A 166 -22.80 -15.23 -10.53
CA VAL A 166 -22.39 -16.62 -10.82
C VAL A 166 -23.62 -17.51 -10.91
N ALA A 167 -24.55 -17.43 -9.95
CA ALA A 167 -25.80 -18.18 -9.98
C ALA A 167 -26.69 -17.83 -11.20
N GLN A 168 -26.57 -16.63 -11.78
CA GLN A 168 -27.27 -16.26 -13.00
C GLN A 168 -26.60 -16.87 -14.25
N ILE A 169 -25.27 -16.87 -14.33
CA ILE A 169 -24.53 -17.47 -15.45
C ILE A 169 -24.61 -19.01 -15.43
N MET A 170 -24.58 -19.64 -14.25
CA MET A 170 -24.79 -21.08 -14.09
C MET A 170 -26.21 -21.57 -14.47
N THR A 171 -27.13 -20.67 -14.89
CA THR A 171 -28.38 -21.09 -15.55
C THR A 171 -28.23 -21.39 -17.04
N LEU A 172 -27.05 -21.09 -17.61
CA LEU A 172 -26.71 -21.32 -19.01
C LEU A 172 -25.93 -22.64 -19.21
N ASP A 173 -25.52 -23.30 -18.13
CA ASP A 173 -24.97 -24.66 -18.11
C ASP A 173 -26.05 -25.64 -18.63
N ALA A 174 -26.06 -25.83 -19.95
CA ALA A 174 -27.07 -26.60 -20.64
C ALA A 174 -26.83 -28.11 -20.47
N ASN A 175 -25.57 -28.50 -20.28
CA ASN A 175 -25.14 -29.88 -20.17
C ASN A 175 -25.09 -30.41 -18.70
N ASN A 176 -25.10 -29.49 -17.72
CA ASN A 176 -25.03 -29.70 -16.27
C ASN A 176 -23.71 -30.33 -15.77
N ASP A 177 -22.57 -29.98 -16.38
CA ASP A 177 -21.23 -30.42 -15.95
C ASP A 177 -20.61 -29.55 -14.85
N GLY A 178 -21.23 -28.40 -14.52
CA GLY A 178 -20.76 -27.50 -13.46
C GLY A 178 -19.68 -26.51 -13.90
N SER A 179 -19.46 -26.37 -15.20
CA SER A 179 -18.67 -25.32 -15.84
C SER A 179 -19.51 -24.64 -16.94
N ILE A 180 -18.95 -23.63 -17.60
CA ILE A 180 -19.62 -22.97 -18.73
C ILE A 180 -18.68 -22.97 -19.94
N ALA A 181 -19.06 -23.70 -20.99
CA ALA A 181 -18.28 -23.77 -22.23
C ALA A 181 -18.47 -22.53 -23.12
N LEU A 182 -17.54 -22.33 -24.07
CA LEU A 182 -17.55 -21.17 -24.98
C LEU A 182 -18.82 -21.09 -25.85
N ASP A 183 -19.42 -22.23 -26.19
CA ASP A 183 -20.66 -22.35 -26.98
C ASP A 183 -21.95 -22.24 -26.16
N GLU A 184 -21.85 -22.26 -24.82
CA GLU A 184 -22.96 -22.03 -23.88
C GLU A 184 -23.08 -20.55 -23.47
N LEU A 185 -22.10 -19.72 -23.84
CA LEU A 185 -22.07 -18.29 -23.54
C LEU A 185 -22.74 -17.41 -24.62
N PRO A 186 -23.52 -16.39 -24.22
CA PRO A 186 -24.03 -15.40 -25.15
C PRO A 186 -22.92 -14.63 -25.86
N ASP A 187 -23.10 -14.32 -27.15
CA ASP A 187 -22.10 -13.63 -28.01
C ASP A 187 -21.41 -12.41 -27.37
N HIS A 188 -22.15 -11.64 -26.56
CA HIS A 188 -21.66 -10.43 -25.90
C HIS A 188 -20.74 -10.69 -24.68
N MET A 189 -20.53 -11.95 -24.30
CA MET A 189 -19.63 -12.38 -23.22
C MET A 189 -18.39 -13.12 -23.72
N LEU A 190 -18.29 -13.42 -25.02
CA LEU A 190 -17.14 -14.14 -25.61
C LEU A 190 -15.80 -13.37 -25.46
N GLU A 191 -15.82 -12.04 -25.51
CA GLU A 191 -14.63 -11.21 -25.24
C GLU A 191 -14.19 -11.26 -23.78
N ALA A 192 -15.12 -11.54 -22.86
CA ALA A 192 -14.86 -11.61 -21.43
C ALA A 192 -14.34 -13.00 -21.01
N PHE A 193 -14.75 -14.05 -21.73
CA PHE A 193 -14.31 -15.42 -21.53
C PHE A 193 -12.78 -15.56 -21.60
N ALA A 194 -12.16 -15.04 -22.66
CA ALA A 194 -10.70 -15.11 -22.88
C ALA A 194 -9.86 -14.33 -21.85
N ILE A 195 -10.50 -13.57 -20.95
CA ILE A 195 -9.87 -12.83 -19.84
C ILE A 195 -10.07 -13.54 -18.50
N ALA A 196 -11.09 -14.40 -18.38
CA ALA A 196 -11.44 -15.13 -17.16
C ALA A 196 -10.93 -16.58 -17.14
N ASP A 197 -10.85 -17.25 -18.30
CA ASP A 197 -10.25 -18.57 -18.48
C ASP A 197 -8.73 -18.49 -18.26
N ALA A 198 -8.34 -18.62 -16.99
CA ALA A 198 -6.99 -18.35 -16.51
C ALA A 198 -6.09 -19.60 -16.64
N ASP A 199 -6.68 -20.80 -16.61
CA ASP A 199 -5.97 -22.06 -16.84
C ASP A 199 -5.99 -22.53 -18.31
N LYS A 200 -6.80 -21.89 -19.17
CA LYS A 200 -6.98 -22.18 -20.60
C LYS A 200 -7.62 -23.54 -20.86
N SER A 201 -8.50 -23.97 -19.97
CA SER A 201 -9.27 -25.20 -20.10
C SER A 201 -10.33 -25.13 -21.20
N GLY A 202 -10.74 -23.92 -21.63
CA GLY A 202 -11.80 -23.75 -22.62
C GLY A 202 -13.22 -23.85 -22.05
N SER A 203 -13.36 -23.72 -20.72
CA SER A 203 -14.62 -23.66 -19.97
C SER A 203 -14.39 -22.86 -18.68
N LEU A 204 -15.34 -22.04 -18.23
CA LEU A 204 -15.19 -21.29 -16.97
C LEU A 204 -15.72 -22.09 -15.77
N ASP A 205 -14.88 -22.31 -14.76
CA ASP A 205 -15.28 -22.91 -13.47
C ASP A 205 -15.95 -21.88 -12.53
N GLU A 206 -16.54 -22.34 -11.42
CA GLU A 206 -17.20 -21.48 -10.43
C GLU A 206 -16.30 -20.34 -9.91
N LYS A 207 -14.98 -20.57 -9.78
CA LYS A 207 -14.01 -19.59 -9.27
C LYS A 207 -13.67 -18.55 -10.33
N GLU A 208 -13.52 -18.97 -11.58
CA GLU A 208 -13.28 -18.08 -12.71
C GLU A 208 -14.52 -17.22 -13.00
N LEU A 209 -15.73 -17.77 -12.85
CA LEU A 209 -16.97 -17.01 -12.90
C LEU A 209 -17.08 -15.95 -11.78
N VAL A 210 -16.55 -16.21 -10.57
CA VAL A 210 -16.43 -15.17 -9.51
C VAL A 210 -15.44 -14.07 -9.93
N VAL A 211 -14.32 -14.41 -10.56
CA VAL A 211 -13.36 -13.42 -11.08
C VAL A 211 -13.99 -12.57 -12.18
N LEU A 212 -14.75 -13.19 -13.09
CA LEU A 212 -15.50 -12.55 -14.17
C LEU A 212 -16.57 -11.60 -13.61
N ALA A 213 -17.37 -12.04 -12.63
CA ALA A 213 -18.36 -11.22 -11.93
C ALA A 213 -17.72 -9.96 -11.32
N ALA A 214 -16.57 -10.14 -10.66
CA ALA A 214 -15.82 -9.04 -10.07
C ALA A 214 -15.26 -8.06 -11.12
N GLN A 215 -14.89 -8.53 -12.32
CA GLN A 215 -14.46 -7.67 -13.44
C GLN A 215 -15.62 -6.90 -14.08
N PHE A 216 -16.76 -7.54 -14.37
CA PHE A 216 -17.96 -6.87 -14.89
C PHE A 216 -18.45 -5.76 -13.96
N ARG A 217 -18.55 -6.01 -12.64
CA ARG A 217 -18.93 -4.97 -11.66
C ARG A 217 -17.93 -3.83 -11.53
N ARG A 218 -16.67 -4.03 -11.93
CA ARG A 218 -15.65 -2.96 -12.02
C ARG A 218 -15.76 -2.14 -13.31
N ASN A 219 -16.79 -2.39 -14.12
CA ASN A 219 -17.14 -1.62 -15.32
C ASN A 219 -16.06 -1.67 -16.42
N GLN A 220 -15.28 -2.76 -16.46
CA GLN A 220 -14.20 -2.97 -17.42
C GLN A 220 -14.67 -3.65 -18.72
N LEU A 221 -15.90 -4.15 -18.74
CA LEU A 221 -16.52 -4.89 -19.86
C LEU A 221 -17.98 -4.41 -20.03
N ASN A 222 -18.19 -3.34 -20.80
CA ASN A 222 -19.55 -2.93 -21.20
C ASN A 222 -19.56 -2.58 -22.72
N PRO A 223 -20.24 -3.36 -23.58
CA PRO A 223 -20.14 -3.20 -25.05
C PRO A 223 -21.05 -2.15 -25.70
N GLU A 224 -21.81 -1.33 -24.94
CA GLU A 224 -22.66 -0.28 -25.51
C GLU A 224 -21.87 0.96 -26.00
N GLY A 225 -20.90 0.74 -26.90
CA GLY A 225 -20.02 1.77 -27.44
C GLY A 225 -19.60 1.59 -28.91
N GLY A 226 -20.09 0.56 -29.62
CA GLY A 226 -19.58 0.23 -30.95
C GLY A 226 -20.59 -0.34 -31.95
N GLN A 227 -21.18 0.52 -32.78
CA GLN A 227 -21.36 0.19 -34.20
C GLN A 227 -21.01 1.39 -35.10
N PRO A 228 -20.47 1.18 -36.32
CA PRO A 228 -19.63 2.16 -36.98
C PRO A 228 -20.34 2.97 -38.08
N VAL A 229 -20.40 4.30 -37.92
CA VAL A 229 -20.74 5.20 -39.04
C VAL A 229 -19.52 5.41 -39.92
N LYS A 230 -19.50 4.72 -41.07
CA LYS A 230 -18.47 4.86 -42.10
C LYS A 230 -18.57 6.24 -42.75
N ASN A 231 -17.53 7.06 -42.63
CA ASN A 231 -17.38 8.28 -43.42
C ASN A 231 -16.37 8.05 -44.55
N ALA A 232 -16.88 7.94 -45.78
CA ALA A 232 -16.11 8.09 -47.01
C ALA A 232 -16.93 8.91 -48.02
N PRO A 233 -16.30 9.73 -48.88
CA PRO A 233 -16.93 10.96 -49.36
C PRO A 233 -17.64 10.80 -50.71
N THR A 234 -18.67 11.62 -50.98
CA THR A 234 -18.99 12.04 -52.35
C THR A 234 -19.92 13.27 -52.42
N GLN A 235 -19.50 14.20 -53.29
CA GLN A 235 -20.32 15.07 -54.16
C GLN A 235 -21.37 16.04 -53.58
N ALA A 236 -20.95 17.30 -53.60
CA ALA A 236 -21.70 18.52 -53.87
C ALA A 236 -23.14 18.39 -54.44
N ARG A 237 -24.06 19.15 -53.84
CA ARG A 237 -25.04 19.96 -54.58
C ARG A 237 -25.39 21.23 -53.80
N ALA A 238 -25.57 22.33 -54.53
CA ALA A 238 -25.68 23.68 -53.98
C ALA A 238 -27.11 24.05 -53.55
N ARG A 239 -27.22 24.98 -52.58
CA ARG A 239 -28.11 26.14 -52.73
C ARG A 239 -27.80 27.32 -51.78
N GLU A 240 -27.42 28.43 -52.41
CA GLU A 240 -27.77 29.85 -52.16
C GLU A 240 -28.38 30.28 -50.80
N GLY A 241 -27.84 31.34 -50.17
CA GLY A 241 -28.45 31.92 -48.96
C GLY A 241 -27.83 33.19 -48.31
N ARG A 242 -27.41 34.20 -49.09
CA ARG A 242 -27.17 35.65 -48.77
C ARG A 242 -26.95 36.17 -47.33
N GLY A 243 -26.00 37.12 -47.21
CA GLY A 243 -26.00 38.24 -46.23
C GLY A 243 -24.83 38.24 -45.24
N GLU A 244 -23.65 38.79 -45.55
CA GLU A 244 -23.24 40.22 -45.51
C GLU A 244 -23.21 40.90 -44.12
N THR A 245 -21.98 41.32 -43.72
CA THR A 245 -21.65 42.42 -42.77
C THR A 245 -22.13 42.31 -41.30
N GLY A 246 -21.40 42.77 -40.27
CA GLY A 246 -20.05 43.34 -40.18
C GLY A 246 -19.81 44.02 -38.82
N MET A 247 -18.54 44.29 -38.49
CA MET A 247 -18.07 45.37 -37.57
C MET A 247 -18.30 45.26 -36.03
N GLN A 248 -17.16 45.21 -35.30
CA GLN A 248 -16.81 45.86 -34.01
C GLN A 248 -17.84 46.02 -32.86
N GLY A 249 -17.40 45.80 -31.62
CA GLY A 249 -17.89 46.61 -30.49
C GLY A 249 -17.92 45.96 -29.10
N GLN A 250 -17.10 46.52 -28.20
CA GLN A 250 -17.09 46.30 -26.75
C GLN A 250 -18.49 46.23 -26.08
N ARG A 251 -18.67 45.32 -25.09
CA ARG A 251 -18.74 45.65 -23.65
C ARG A 251 -19.16 44.45 -22.78
N GLU A 252 -18.78 44.53 -21.51
CA GLU A 252 -19.17 43.59 -20.46
C GLU A 252 -20.69 43.63 -20.20
N SER A 253 -21.30 42.45 -20.03
CA SER A 253 -22.36 42.30 -19.01
C SER A 253 -22.32 40.89 -18.41
N ARG A 254 -22.44 40.81 -17.09
CA ARG A 254 -22.51 39.54 -16.37
C ARG A 254 -23.91 38.97 -16.48
N GLN A 255 -24.06 37.79 -17.07
CA GLN A 255 -25.31 37.02 -16.95
C GLN A 255 -25.01 35.56 -16.58
N ARG A 256 -25.83 35.02 -15.68
CA ARG A 256 -25.56 33.77 -14.94
C ARG A 256 -26.62 32.73 -15.31
N GLY A 257 -26.16 31.59 -15.84
CA GLY A 257 -26.94 30.41 -16.27
C GLY A 257 -26.09 29.71 -17.34
N GLY A 258 -25.54 28.52 -17.12
CA GLY A 258 -26.27 27.26 -16.97
C GLY A 258 -26.67 26.77 -18.37
N GLY A 259 -26.13 25.70 -18.95
CA GLY A 259 -25.15 24.72 -18.48
C GLY A 259 -25.10 23.58 -19.52
N GLY A 260 -23.92 23.09 -19.88
CA GLY A 260 -23.74 22.04 -20.89
C GLY A 260 -22.70 21.03 -20.41
N GLN A 261 -23.07 19.76 -20.32
CA GLN A 261 -22.29 18.76 -19.60
C GLN A 261 -21.23 18.13 -20.49
N ALA A 262 -19.96 18.52 -20.30
CA ALA A 262 -18.82 17.75 -20.80
C ALA A 262 -18.67 16.45 -19.98
N ALA A 263 -18.29 15.36 -20.67
CA ALA A 263 -18.29 14.00 -20.11
C ALA A 263 -17.31 13.84 -18.92
N ARG A 264 -17.74 13.08 -17.90
CA ARG A 264 -16.96 12.84 -16.68
C ARG A 264 -15.92 11.73 -16.86
N GLY A 265 -14.74 12.08 -17.38
CA GLY A 265 -13.51 11.33 -17.12
C GLY A 265 -13.04 11.58 -15.68
N GLY A 266 -12.79 10.52 -14.90
CA GLY A 266 -12.60 10.55 -13.45
C GLY A 266 -11.29 11.16 -12.89
N GLY A 267 -10.66 12.11 -13.58
CA GLY A 267 -9.56 12.89 -13.01
C GLY A 267 -10.10 14.00 -12.11
N ARG A 268 -9.62 14.11 -10.86
CA ARG A 268 -9.88 15.33 -10.06
C ARG A 268 -9.08 16.48 -10.70
N PRO A 269 -9.71 17.59 -11.11
CA PRO A 269 -8.96 18.79 -11.49
C PRO A 269 -8.15 19.25 -10.28
N ARG A 270 -6.81 19.19 -10.38
CA ARG A 270 -5.87 19.67 -9.35
C ARG A 270 -5.55 21.16 -9.58
N ASP A 271 -6.42 21.89 -10.28
CA ASP A 271 -6.29 23.30 -10.76
C ASP A 271 -6.15 24.34 -9.64
N LYS A 272 -6.15 23.91 -8.38
CA LYS A 272 -5.77 24.73 -7.25
C LYS A 272 -4.25 24.67 -7.08
N VAL A 273 -3.57 25.65 -7.66
CA VAL A 273 -2.15 25.95 -7.37
C VAL A 273 -1.97 25.91 -5.85
N ARG A 274 -1.08 25.05 -5.37
CA ARG A 274 -0.81 24.89 -3.94
C ARG A 274 0.26 25.88 -3.51
N PRO A 275 0.32 26.29 -2.23
CA PRO A 275 1.39 27.14 -1.73
C PRO A 275 2.79 26.61 -2.08
N ARG A 276 3.02 25.28 -1.96
CA ARG A 276 4.25 24.61 -2.39
C ARG A 276 4.58 24.83 -3.88
N ASP A 277 3.57 24.82 -4.74
CA ASP A 277 3.77 24.98 -6.18
C ASP A 277 4.17 26.44 -6.50
N THR A 278 3.63 27.40 -5.75
CA THR A 278 4.02 28.83 -5.78
C THR A 278 5.44 29.03 -5.23
N GLU A 279 5.73 28.55 -4.02
CA GLU A 279 7.08 28.60 -3.40
C GLU A 279 8.16 28.00 -4.31
N PHE A 280 7.85 26.89 -4.99
CA PHE A 280 8.73 26.28 -5.98
C PHE A 280 8.94 27.18 -7.20
N GLN A 281 7.87 27.82 -7.69
CA GLN A 281 7.95 28.75 -8.82
C GLN A 281 8.64 30.09 -8.50
N GLU A 282 8.69 30.47 -7.23
CA GLU A 282 9.46 31.62 -6.72
C GLU A 282 10.93 31.27 -6.48
N LYS A 283 11.23 30.08 -5.93
CA LYS A 283 12.60 29.64 -5.63
C LYS A 283 13.47 29.48 -6.89
N PHE A 284 12.93 28.84 -7.91
CA PHE A 284 13.57 28.73 -9.23
C PHE A 284 12.91 29.78 -10.11
N THR A 285 13.64 30.70 -10.73
CA THR A 285 13.05 31.74 -11.60
C THR A 285 13.35 31.47 -13.07
N VAL A 286 12.48 31.92 -13.99
CA VAL A 286 12.75 31.74 -15.44
C VAL A 286 13.96 32.62 -15.78
N GLY A 287 14.95 32.05 -16.48
CA GLY A 287 16.21 32.71 -16.79
C GLY A 287 17.32 32.53 -15.73
N SER A 288 17.05 31.91 -14.58
CA SER A 288 18.10 31.55 -13.61
C SER A 288 18.85 30.28 -14.04
N THR A 289 20.15 30.23 -13.77
CA THR A 289 21.02 29.07 -14.05
C THR A 289 21.20 28.17 -12.82
N LEU A 290 21.71 26.95 -13.01
CA LEU A 290 22.17 26.14 -11.89
C LEU A 290 23.52 26.66 -11.34
N PRO A 291 23.74 26.60 -10.01
CA PRO A 291 25.05 26.90 -9.43
C PRO A 291 26.17 26.03 -9.99
N GLU A 292 27.31 26.65 -10.32
CA GLU A 292 28.50 25.97 -10.87
C GLU A 292 29.07 24.87 -9.95
N SER A 293 28.77 24.94 -8.64
CA SER A 293 29.22 23.95 -7.66
C SER A 293 28.44 22.63 -7.69
N LEU A 294 27.28 22.56 -8.34
CA LEU A 294 26.48 21.33 -8.36
C LEU A 294 27.12 20.27 -9.25
N GLN A 295 27.22 19.05 -8.74
CA GLN A 295 27.72 17.91 -9.49
C GLN A 295 26.65 16.82 -9.64
N LEU A 296 26.83 16.00 -10.67
CA LEU A 296 26.05 14.78 -10.90
C LEU A 296 26.88 13.78 -11.69
N TYR A 297 26.44 12.53 -11.72
CA TYR A 297 27.00 11.53 -12.61
C TYR A 297 26.23 11.51 -13.94
N ASN A 298 26.95 11.62 -15.04
CA ASN A 298 26.41 11.53 -16.39
C ASN A 298 25.97 10.10 -16.76
N THR A 299 25.53 9.90 -18.00
CA THR A 299 25.13 8.59 -18.54
C THR A 299 26.23 7.54 -18.52
N ASP A 300 27.47 7.99 -18.63
CA ASP A 300 28.69 7.16 -18.64
C ASP A 300 29.25 6.92 -17.23
N ARG A 301 28.53 7.42 -16.20
CA ARG A 301 28.82 7.32 -14.77
C ARG A 301 30.08 8.09 -14.34
N GLU A 302 30.44 9.12 -15.09
CA GLU A 302 31.49 10.08 -14.75
C GLU A 302 30.91 11.24 -13.95
N LEU A 303 31.64 11.69 -12.92
CA LEU A 303 31.24 12.83 -12.10
C LEU A 303 31.55 14.12 -12.87
N VAL A 304 30.51 14.87 -13.22
CA VAL A 304 30.59 16.10 -14.02
C VAL A 304 29.88 17.26 -13.32
N ALA A 305 30.17 18.49 -13.75
CA ALA A 305 29.40 19.66 -13.32
C ALA A 305 27.99 19.61 -13.92
N ALA A 306 26.95 19.93 -13.14
CA ALA A 306 25.56 19.87 -13.61
C ALA A 306 25.26 20.84 -14.78
N ASN A 307 26.10 21.85 -15.00
CA ASN A 307 25.99 22.76 -16.15
C ASN A 307 26.61 22.21 -17.45
N SER A 308 27.39 21.13 -17.41
CA SER A 308 28.11 20.63 -18.60
C SER A 308 27.34 19.57 -19.41
N ILE A 309 26.03 19.40 -19.15
CA ILE A 309 25.17 18.43 -19.84
C ILE A 309 24.18 19.08 -20.82
N PHE A 310 24.28 20.40 -21.02
CA PHE A 310 23.36 21.20 -21.82
C PHE A 310 23.85 21.35 -23.26
N ASP A 311 24.02 20.21 -23.95
CA ASP A 311 24.60 20.17 -25.31
C ASP A 311 23.58 20.47 -26.42
N ALA A 312 22.29 20.29 -26.14
CA ALA A 312 21.18 20.43 -27.06
C ALA A 312 20.64 21.88 -27.13
N GLU A 313 19.61 22.13 -27.95
CA GLU A 313 18.93 23.44 -27.95
C GLU A 313 18.16 23.62 -26.63
N TYR A 314 17.50 22.55 -26.18
CA TYR A 314 16.88 22.46 -24.87
C TYR A 314 17.15 21.09 -24.24
N THR A 315 17.43 21.09 -22.93
CA THR A 315 17.62 19.86 -22.14
C THR A 315 16.56 19.78 -21.05
N VAL A 316 15.75 18.71 -21.09
CA VAL A 316 14.72 18.40 -20.11
C VAL A 316 15.31 17.51 -19.02
N ILE A 317 15.15 17.89 -17.76
CA ILE A 317 15.52 17.07 -16.60
C ILE A 317 14.28 16.83 -15.75
N VAL A 318 13.93 15.56 -15.51
CA VAL A 318 12.84 15.17 -14.61
C VAL A 318 13.41 14.33 -13.47
N GLY A 319 13.21 14.77 -12.23
CA GLY A 319 13.60 13.99 -11.05
C GLY A 319 12.85 12.65 -10.98
N GLY A 320 13.49 11.63 -10.44
CA GLY A 320 12.88 10.31 -10.28
C GLY A 320 13.55 9.46 -9.22
N CYS A 321 12.81 8.50 -8.67
CA CYS A 321 13.35 7.44 -7.84
C CYS A 321 12.39 6.24 -7.84
N LEU A 322 12.94 5.04 -7.63
CA LEU A 322 12.17 3.78 -7.68
C LEU A 322 11.00 3.70 -6.69
N THR A 323 10.94 4.56 -5.67
CA THR A 323 9.93 4.47 -4.59
C THR A 323 8.85 5.55 -4.61
N CYS A 324 8.93 6.55 -5.49
CA CYS A 324 7.90 7.58 -5.58
C CYS A 324 6.71 7.13 -6.45
N PRO A 325 5.48 7.03 -5.91
CA PRO A 325 4.32 6.69 -6.71
C PRO A 325 3.99 7.75 -7.75
N GLU A 326 4.15 9.05 -7.44
CA GLU A 326 3.85 10.11 -8.41
C GLU A 326 4.85 10.06 -9.59
N TYR A 327 6.13 9.74 -9.36
CA TYR A 327 7.10 9.44 -10.43
C TYR A 327 6.68 8.20 -11.26
N ARG A 328 6.41 7.06 -10.60
CA ARG A 328 6.01 5.81 -11.29
C ARG A 328 4.73 5.95 -12.11
N ASN A 329 3.84 6.88 -11.75
CA ASN A 329 2.64 7.19 -12.53
C ASN A 329 2.93 8.18 -13.68
N SER A 330 3.86 9.13 -13.51
CA SER A 330 4.12 10.19 -14.49
C SER A 330 5.15 9.81 -15.56
N TYR A 331 6.11 8.92 -15.27
CA TYR A 331 7.21 8.62 -16.20
C TYR A 331 6.76 8.19 -17.62
N PRO A 332 5.66 7.44 -17.83
CA PRO A 332 5.22 7.07 -19.18
C PRO A 332 4.70 8.27 -19.98
N GLU A 333 4.16 9.29 -19.30
CA GLU A 333 3.77 10.54 -19.95
C GLU A 333 5.01 11.33 -20.41
N ILE A 334 6.10 11.29 -19.64
CA ILE A 334 7.36 11.96 -19.98
C ILE A 334 8.05 11.24 -21.15
N GLU A 335 8.10 9.90 -21.13
CA GLU A 335 8.56 9.07 -22.26
C GLU A 335 7.76 9.38 -23.54
N ALA A 336 6.44 9.53 -23.45
CA ALA A 336 5.60 9.88 -24.60
C ALA A 336 5.87 11.29 -25.13
N VAL A 337 6.27 12.24 -24.29
CA VAL A 337 6.73 13.56 -24.74
C VAL A 337 8.12 13.46 -25.36
N ALA A 338 9.05 12.71 -24.79
CA ALA A 338 10.38 12.51 -25.37
C ALA A 338 10.29 11.89 -26.78
N ALA A 339 9.45 10.86 -26.95
CA ALA A 339 9.20 10.21 -28.24
C ALA A 339 8.62 11.13 -29.33
N ASP A 340 8.00 12.25 -28.95
CA ASP A 340 7.43 13.23 -29.90
C ASP A 340 8.36 14.41 -30.19
N TYR A 341 9.36 14.67 -29.34
CA TYR A 341 10.28 15.81 -29.47
C TYR A 341 11.75 15.42 -29.72
N ALA A 342 12.06 14.12 -29.81
CA ALA A 342 13.41 13.61 -30.10
C ALA A 342 14.04 14.22 -31.37
N ASP A 343 13.26 14.34 -32.46
CA ASP A 343 13.72 14.90 -33.73
C ASP A 343 13.81 16.44 -33.76
N LYS A 344 13.51 17.10 -32.64
CA LYS A 344 13.46 18.58 -32.52
C LYS A 344 14.62 19.19 -31.73
N GLY A 345 15.74 18.48 -31.60
CA GLY A 345 16.91 19.00 -30.88
C GLY A 345 16.67 19.19 -29.38
N VAL A 346 15.68 18.47 -28.81
CA VAL A 346 15.39 18.45 -27.38
C VAL A 346 15.95 17.16 -26.77
N GLN A 347 16.83 17.31 -25.79
CA GLN A 347 17.44 16.21 -25.05
C GLN A 347 16.64 15.95 -23.77
N PHE A 348 16.49 14.68 -23.38
CA PHE A 348 15.73 14.29 -22.19
C PHE A 348 16.59 13.46 -21.25
N TYR A 349 16.47 13.73 -19.95
CA TYR A 349 17.10 12.97 -18.88
C TYR A 349 16.14 12.74 -17.71
N PHE A 350 16.15 11.52 -17.18
CA PHE A 350 15.69 11.27 -15.82
C PHE A 350 16.85 11.44 -14.84
N LEU A 351 16.66 12.17 -13.75
CA LEU A 351 17.65 12.30 -12.69
C LEU A 351 17.29 11.35 -11.54
N TYR A 352 18.08 10.29 -11.36
CA TYR A 352 17.92 9.35 -10.26
C TYR A 352 18.39 9.97 -8.94
N GLN A 353 17.45 10.25 -8.05
CA GLN A 353 17.65 10.87 -6.74
C GLN A 353 17.52 9.84 -5.60
N SER A 354 17.88 10.24 -4.37
CA SER A 354 17.62 9.39 -3.19
C SER A 354 16.14 8.96 -3.12
N LEU A 355 15.88 7.78 -2.56
CA LEU A 355 14.52 7.24 -2.47
C LEU A 355 13.63 8.15 -1.63
N THR A 356 12.49 8.58 -2.17
CA THR A 356 11.55 9.44 -1.42
C THR A 356 10.73 8.65 -0.40
N HIS A 357 10.36 7.41 -0.73
CA HIS A 357 9.59 6.52 0.15
C HIS A 357 10.28 5.15 0.26
N PRO A 358 11.48 5.08 0.87
CA PRO A 358 12.17 3.82 1.09
C PRO A 358 11.24 2.79 1.76
N GLU A 359 11.59 1.52 1.62
CA GLU A 359 10.80 0.33 1.98
C GLU A 359 9.61 0.03 1.05
N ASN A 360 9.09 0.99 0.27
CA ASN A 360 8.12 0.68 -0.79
C ASN A 360 8.76 -0.23 -1.85
N TRP A 361 8.07 -1.31 -2.24
CA TRP A 361 8.60 -2.36 -3.12
C TRP A 361 9.94 -2.97 -2.65
N GLY A 362 10.26 -2.89 -1.34
CA GLY A 362 11.49 -3.44 -0.75
C GLY A 362 12.74 -2.54 -0.83
N PHE A 363 12.77 -1.55 -1.73
CA PHE A 363 13.97 -0.73 -1.95
C PHE A 363 14.36 0.14 -0.74
N VAL A 364 15.59 -0.01 -0.27
CA VAL A 364 16.21 0.84 0.77
C VAL A 364 17.24 1.76 0.11
N GLN A 365 17.61 2.86 0.78
CA GLN A 365 18.63 3.78 0.27
C GLN A 365 19.94 3.05 -0.04
N PRO A 366 20.62 3.38 -1.15
CA PRO A 366 21.97 2.90 -1.40
C PRO A 366 22.94 3.51 -0.38
N THR A 367 23.94 2.73 0.03
CA THR A 367 25.01 3.15 0.95
C THR A 367 26.33 3.48 0.24
N SER A 368 26.39 3.25 -1.08
CA SER A 368 27.50 3.68 -1.95
C SER A 368 26.99 4.09 -3.33
N ILE A 369 27.82 4.79 -4.10
CA ILE A 369 27.47 5.20 -5.46
C ILE A 369 27.28 3.99 -6.39
N GLN A 370 28.02 2.90 -6.19
CA GLN A 370 27.88 1.69 -7.01
C GLN A 370 26.55 0.97 -6.74
N GLU A 371 26.07 0.98 -5.49
CA GLU A 371 24.72 0.51 -5.15
C GLU A 371 23.64 1.41 -5.79
N ARG A 372 23.87 2.72 -5.86
CA ARG A 372 22.97 3.64 -6.55
C ARG A 372 22.93 3.38 -8.06
N PHE A 373 24.07 3.18 -8.71
CA PHE A 373 24.13 2.81 -10.13
C PHE A 373 23.43 1.46 -10.40
N ALA A 374 23.56 0.48 -9.50
CA ALA A 374 22.82 -0.78 -9.62
C ALA A 374 21.30 -0.55 -9.51
N GLN A 375 20.83 0.34 -8.63
CA GLN A 375 19.43 0.76 -8.60
C GLN A 375 18.99 1.52 -9.86
N VAL A 376 19.88 2.28 -10.53
CA VAL A 376 19.58 2.96 -11.80
C VAL A 376 19.38 1.96 -12.94
N GLU A 377 20.29 0.99 -13.11
CA GLU A 377 20.12 -0.04 -14.13
C GLU A 377 18.88 -0.91 -13.86
N HIS A 378 18.67 -1.30 -12.60
CA HIS A 378 17.45 -2.02 -12.22
C HIS A 378 16.18 -1.18 -12.46
N ALA A 379 16.23 0.15 -12.30
CA ALA A 379 15.12 1.02 -12.64
C ALA A 379 14.87 1.06 -14.16
N LYS A 380 15.94 1.12 -14.97
CA LYS A 380 15.85 1.08 -16.43
C LYS A 380 15.25 -0.25 -16.92
N GLU A 381 15.67 -1.37 -16.35
CA GLU A 381 15.12 -2.71 -16.66
C GLU A 381 13.65 -2.83 -16.22
N LEU A 382 13.33 -2.44 -14.97
CA LEU A 382 11.99 -2.57 -14.39
C LEU A 382 10.97 -1.65 -15.06
N LEU A 383 11.35 -0.41 -15.37
CA LEU A 383 10.46 0.60 -15.94
C LEU A 383 10.49 0.64 -17.48
N GLN A 384 11.45 -0.06 -18.10
CA GLN A 384 11.67 -0.12 -19.56
C GLN A 384 11.85 1.28 -20.20
N THR A 385 12.49 2.21 -19.49
CA THR A 385 12.69 3.60 -19.94
C THR A 385 13.61 3.70 -21.15
N SER A 386 13.22 4.50 -22.14
CA SER A 386 14.07 4.88 -23.27
C SER A 386 14.90 6.12 -22.97
N ILE A 387 14.38 7.01 -22.11
CA ILE A 387 15.09 8.22 -21.67
C ILE A 387 16.33 7.82 -20.85
N PRO A 388 17.51 8.40 -21.15
CA PRO A 388 18.73 8.13 -20.38
C PRO A 388 18.66 8.67 -18.94
N TRP A 389 19.38 8.00 -18.04
CA TRP A 389 19.42 8.35 -16.62
C TRP A 389 20.72 9.06 -16.25
N LEU A 390 20.59 10.22 -15.61
CA LEU A 390 21.61 10.86 -14.79
C LEU A 390 21.49 10.35 -13.35
N THR A 391 22.55 10.41 -12.56
CA THR A 391 22.53 9.97 -11.15
C THR A 391 23.00 11.07 -10.22
N ASP A 392 22.20 11.42 -9.22
CA ASP A 392 22.55 12.40 -8.18
C ASP A 392 23.71 11.88 -7.31
N THR A 393 24.52 12.78 -6.74
CA THR A 393 25.67 12.43 -5.89
C THR A 393 25.22 11.77 -4.59
N MET A 394 26.13 11.10 -3.87
CA MET A 394 25.75 10.45 -2.60
C MET A 394 25.28 11.44 -1.53
N ASP A 395 25.74 12.69 -1.58
CA ASP A 395 25.27 13.82 -0.77
C ASP A 395 23.93 14.43 -1.27
N ASN A 396 23.45 13.99 -2.43
CA ASN A 396 22.17 14.35 -3.04
C ASN A 396 22.02 15.85 -3.31
N GLU A 397 23.09 16.46 -3.81
CA GLU A 397 23.18 17.90 -4.08
C GLU A 397 22.05 18.40 -4.98
N MET A 398 21.73 17.66 -6.05
CA MET A 398 20.68 18.06 -6.99
C MET A 398 19.29 17.95 -6.34
N LYS A 399 19.01 16.89 -5.58
CA LYS A 399 17.75 16.75 -4.83
C LYS A 399 17.56 17.85 -3.78
N GLN A 400 18.63 18.19 -3.05
CA GLN A 400 18.61 19.28 -2.08
C GLN A 400 18.39 20.63 -2.77
N HIS A 401 19.12 20.90 -3.86
CA HIS A 401 18.96 22.12 -4.66
C HIS A 401 17.52 22.28 -5.16
N PHE A 402 16.95 21.23 -5.77
CA PHE A 402 15.56 21.21 -6.25
C PHE A 402 14.48 21.23 -5.14
N GLY A 403 14.87 21.32 -3.86
CA GLY A 403 13.94 21.54 -2.75
C GLY A 403 13.24 20.26 -2.29
N MET A 404 13.93 19.11 -2.38
CA MET A 404 13.43 17.80 -1.96
C MET A 404 12.13 17.38 -2.66
N THR A 405 11.89 17.91 -3.86
CA THR A 405 10.86 17.43 -4.78
C THR A 405 11.20 16.01 -5.25
N PRO A 406 10.21 15.11 -5.39
CA PRO A 406 10.48 13.72 -5.73
C PRO A 406 10.44 13.43 -7.24
N ASN A 407 9.82 14.32 -8.02
CA ASN A 407 9.69 14.21 -9.48
C ASN A 407 9.48 15.56 -10.17
N SER A 408 10.06 16.66 -9.67
CA SER A 408 9.98 17.95 -10.36
C SER A 408 10.62 17.89 -11.75
N GLN A 409 10.07 18.64 -12.70
CA GLN A 409 10.58 18.76 -14.06
C GLN A 409 11.14 20.16 -14.31
N PHE A 410 12.20 20.23 -15.11
CA PHE A 410 12.83 21.45 -15.59
C PHE A 410 13.14 21.31 -17.07
N VAL A 411 13.15 22.43 -17.78
CA VAL A 411 13.73 22.56 -19.12
C VAL A 411 14.75 23.69 -19.07
N PHE A 412 15.96 23.40 -19.52
CA PHE A 412 17.06 24.34 -19.62
C PHE A 412 17.33 24.67 -21.09
N ASP A 413 17.76 25.90 -21.37
CA ASP A 413 18.41 26.22 -22.65
C ASP A 413 19.89 25.79 -22.64
N ARG A 414 20.56 25.97 -23.78
CA ARG A 414 21.99 25.67 -23.96
C ARG A 414 22.94 26.47 -23.06
N ASP A 415 22.51 27.62 -22.54
CA ASP A 415 23.27 28.40 -21.55
C ASP A 415 23.04 27.90 -20.10
N GLY A 416 22.23 26.84 -19.92
CA GLY A 416 21.85 26.28 -18.63
C GLY A 416 20.82 27.11 -17.87
N LYS A 417 20.07 27.99 -18.54
CA LYS A 417 19.01 28.81 -17.91
C LYS A 417 17.69 28.06 -17.91
N ILE A 418 16.96 28.11 -16.80
CA ILE A 418 15.63 27.53 -16.67
C ILE A 418 14.64 28.28 -17.58
N VAL A 419 14.17 27.63 -18.63
CA VAL A 419 13.10 28.15 -19.51
C VAL A 419 11.71 27.62 -19.12
N HIS A 420 11.65 26.43 -18.49
CA HIS A 420 10.40 25.89 -17.91
C HIS A 420 10.67 25.13 -16.61
N ARG A 421 9.67 25.07 -15.74
CA ARG A 421 9.67 24.30 -14.49
C ARG A 421 8.26 23.89 -14.07
N ASP A 422 8.13 22.71 -13.48
CA ASP A 422 6.95 22.33 -12.69
C ASP A 422 7.40 21.51 -11.47
N SER A 423 6.73 21.73 -10.35
CA SER A 423 7.00 21.03 -9.08
C SER A 423 6.64 19.54 -9.13
N TRP A 424 5.89 19.13 -10.16
CA TRP A 424 5.49 17.77 -10.47
C TRP A 424 5.70 17.47 -11.95
N GLY A 425 6.31 16.32 -12.27
CA GLY A 425 6.40 15.80 -13.62
C GLY A 425 5.02 15.46 -14.18
N ARG A 426 4.68 16.07 -15.32
CA ARG A 426 3.42 15.88 -16.06
C ARG A 426 3.70 16.02 -17.56
N GLY A 427 3.28 15.05 -18.36
CA GLY A 427 3.48 15.12 -19.81
C GLY A 427 2.74 16.30 -20.46
N SER A 428 1.58 16.70 -19.92
CA SER A 428 0.79 17.82 -20.47
C SER A 428 1.48 19.18 -20.35
N SER A 429 1.96 19.57 -19.16
CA SER A 429 2.64 20.86 -18.98
C SER A 429 4.02 20.89 -19.64
N LEU A 430 4.71 19.74 -19.71
CA LEU A 430 5.95 19.62 -20.48
C LEU A 430 5.71 19.80 -22.00
N ARG A 431 4.69 19.12 -22.55
CA ARG A 431 4.32 19.20 -23.97
C ARG A 431 3.91 20.60 -24.39
N GLU A 432 3.09 21.28 -23.59
CA GLU A 432 2.68 22.67 -23.83
C GLU A 432 3.89 23.63 -23.80
N SER A 433 4.86 23.39 -22.93
CA SER A 433 6.10 24.17 -22.89
C SER A 433 6.95 23.94 -24.14
N LEU A 434 7.18 22.67 -24.53
CA LEU A 434 8.01 22.36 -25.69
C LEU A 434 7.37 22.82 -27.01
N GLU A 435 6.03 22.77 -27.12
CA GLU A 435 5.30 23.33 -28.26
C GLU A 435 5.54 24.83 -28.44
N LYS A 436 5.67 25.59 -27.34
CA LYS A 436 5.99 27.02 -27.38
C LYS A 436 7.46 27.31 -27.70
N LEU A 437 8.37 26.41 -27.35
CA LEU A 437 9.82 26.57 -27.51
C LEU A 437 10.31 26.13 -28.90
N VAL A 438 9.89 24.94 -29.37
CA VAL A 438 10.35 24.31 -30.62
C VAL A 438 9.21 24.02 -31.61
N GLY A 439 8.02 24.57 -31.38
CA GLY A 439 6.82 24.36 -32.19
C GLY A 439 6.13 23.01 -31.95
N PRO A 440 4.90 22.80 -32.46
CA PRO A 440 4.15 21.56 -32.27
C PRO A 440 4.83 20.35 -32.91
N SER A 441 4.79 19.20 -32.25
CA SER A 441 5.24 17.94 -32.86
C SER A 441 4.24 17.46 -33.92
N PRO A 442 4.70 16.90 -35.06
CA PRO A 442 3.82 16.23 -36.02
C PRO A 442 3.22 14.92 -35.50
N LYS A 443 3.72 14.42 -34.36
CA LYS A 443 3.27 13.19 -33.69
C LYS A 443 2.72 13.51 -32.30
N ILE A 444 1.68 12.78 -31.89
CA ILE A 444 1.17 12.79 -30.52
C ILE A 444 1.15 11.33 -30.04
N THR A 445 2.23 10.92 -29.39
CA THR A 445 2.33 9.63 -28.70
C THR A 445 1.57 9.72 -27.37
N THR A 446 0.77 8.69 -27.09
CA THR A 446 0.08 8.49 -25.81
C THR A 446 0.81 7.46 -24.95
N VAL A 447 0.45 7.39 -23.66
CA VAL A 447 0.97 6.36 -22.74
C VAL A 447 0.64 4.94 -23.21
N ALA A 448 -0.50 4.75 -23.88
CA ALA A 448 -0.93 3.44 -24.39
C ALA A 448 -0.05 2.97 -25.56
N ASP A 449 0.40 3.88 -26.43
CA ASP A 449 1.21 3.55 -27.60
C ASP A 449 2.61 3.03 -27.25
N LEU A 450 3.11 3.37 -26.05
CA LEU A 450 4.42 2.92 -25.57
C LEU A 450 4.39 1.56 -24.85
N ASN A 451 3.21 1.09 -24.42
CA ASN A 451 3.03 -0.17 -23.68
C ASN A 451 3.98 -0.36 -22.46
N LEU A 452 4.32 0.74 -21.78
CA LEU A 452 5.30 0.73 -20.67
C LEU A 452 4.72 0.11 -19.37
N PRO A 453 5.55 -0.55 -18.54
CA PRO A 453 5.13 -1.19 -17.29
C PRO A 453 4.38 -0.26 -16.32
N GLN A 454 3.14 -0.62 -15.98
CA GLN A 454 2.31 0.12 -15.02
C GLN A 454 2.35 -0.52 -13.63
N PHE A 455 2.65 0.27 -12.60
CA PHE A 455 2.79 -0.24 -11.23
C PHE A 455 1.61 0.13 -10.34
N GLY A 456 0.84 -0.88 -9.95
CA GLY A 456 -0.23 -0.74 -8.97
C GLY A 456 0.27 -0.23 -7.60
N ARG A 457 -0.67 0.25 -6.78
CA ARG A 457 -0.38 0.67 -5.40
C ARG A 457 0.08 -0.53 -4.57
N HIS A 458 1.37 -0.57 -4.23
CA HIS A 458 1.91 -1.59 -3.34
C HIS A 458 1.45 -1.35 -1.90
N LYS A 459 0.48 -2.15 -1.45
CA LYS A 459 0.12 -2.27 -0.04
C LYS A 459 -0.06 -3.75 0.27
N THR A 460 0.89 -4.33 1.00
CA THR A 460 0.72 -5.65 1.63
C THR A 460 -0.49 -5.59 2.56
N SER A 461 -1.42 -6.54 2.46
CA SER A 461 -2.54 -6.61 3.41
C SER A 461 -1.98 -6.97 4.78
N PRO A 462 -2.55 -6.49 5.90
CA PRO A 462 -2.16 -6.95 7.23
C PRO A 462 -2.30 -8.47 7.41
N ALA A 463 -3.17 -9.12 6.64
CA ALA A 463 -3.34 -10.58 6.62
C ALA A 463 -2.17 -11.32 5.94
N ASP A 464 -1.43 -10.67 5.04
CA ASP A 464 -0.32 -11.26 4.28
C ASP A 464 1.04 -11.04 4.97
N MET A 465 1.07 -10.27 6.06
CA MET A 465 2.31 -9.97 6.79
C MET A 465 2.74 -11.16 7.66
N LEU A 466 3.87 -11.77 7.33
CA LEU A 466 4.46 -12.86 8.12
C LEU A 466 5.12 -12.36 9.41
N VAL A 467 5.49 -11.07 9.46
CA VAL A 467 6.18 -10.43 10.58
C VAL A 467 5.40 -9.19 11.03
N GLU A 468 5.18 -9.08 12.35
CA GLU A 468 4.62 -7.88 12.96
C GLU A 468 5.58 -6.69 12.80
N ARG A 469 5.09 -5.57 12.27
CA ARG A 469 5.90 -4.38 12.03
C ARG A 469 6.14 -3.60 13.31
N LYS A 470 7.41 -3.29 13.59
CA LYS A 470 7.80 -2.49 14.75
C LYS A 470 7.73 -1.01 14.42
N SER A 471 7.22 -0.24 15.38
CA SER A 471 7.20 1.22 15.36
C SER A 471 8.06 1.78 16.48
N VAL A 472 8.51 3.02 16.28
CA VAL A 472 9.07 3.89 17.32
C VAL A 472 7.98 4.88 17.73
N ASP A 473 7.89 5.22 19.01
CA ASP A 473 6.89 6.18 19.49
C ASP A 473 7.13 7.58 18.89
N GLY A 474 6.05 8.21 18.42
CA GLY A 474 6.10 9.55 17.83
C GLY A 474 6.52 9.56 16.36
N ILE A 475 7.54 10.36 16.04
CA ILE A 475 8.13 10.46 14.69
C ILE A 475 9.56 9.97 14.79
N ALA A 476 9.84 8.85 14.14
CA ALA A 476 11.18 8.31 13.98
C ALA A 476 12.02 9.20 13.05
N VAL A 477 13.32 9.27 13.28
CA VAL A 477 14.26 10.06 12.50
C VAL A 477 15.30 9.13 11.88
N PRO A 478 15.45 9.08 10.55
CA PRO A 478 16.45 8.23 9.91
C PRO A 478 17.87 8.72 10.22
N LEU A 479 18.76 7.78 10.55
CA LEU A 479 20.16 8.05 10.84
C LEU A 479 21.05 7.79 9.62
N LYS A 480 22.18 8.49 9.54
CA LYS A 480 23.23 8.19 8.57
C LYS A 480 23.78 6.78 8.79
N VAL A 481 23.94 6.03 7.69
CA VAL A 481 24.42 4.65 7.68
C VAL A 481 25.30 4.38 6.47
N ALA A 482 26.35 3.58 6.66
CA ALA A 482 27.19 3.06 5.60
C ALA A 482 27.40 1.56 5.82
N ALA A 483 27.34 0.75 4.77
CA ALA A 483 27.73 -0.66 4.86
C ALA A 483 29.26 -0.79 4.75
N GLY A 484 29.85 -1.63 5.61
CA GLY A 484 31.28 -1.93 5.63
C GLY A 484 31.70 -2.95 4.58
N GLY A 485 33.01 -3.11 4.40
CA GLY A 485 33.63 -3.96 3.37
C GLY A 485 34.05 -3.18 2.12
N GLU A 486 34.68 -3.87 1.17
CA GLU A 486 35.20 -3.29 -0.08
C GLU A 486 34.08 -2.79 -1.00
N ALA A 487 34.42 -1.83 -1.87
CA ALA A 487 33.53 -1.33 -2.91
C ALA A 487 33.38 -2.37 -4.03
N LEU A 488 32.15 -2.60 -4.47
CA LEU A 488 31.81 -3.59 -5.50
C LEU A 488 31.66 -2.92 -6.87
N ASN A 489 31.94 -3.67 -7.95
CA ASN A 489 31.60 -3.18 -9.28
C ASN A 489 30.09 -3.29 -9.49
N VAL A 490 29.53 -2.37 -10.29
CA VAL A 490 28.09 -2.36 -10.59
C VAL A 490 27.63 -3.67 -11.25
N LYS A 491 28.50 -4.33 -12.03
CA LYS A 491 28.21 -5.65 -12.63
C LYS A 491 28.01 -6.75 -11.59
N ASP A 492 28.77 -6.73 -10.50
CA ASP A 492 28.68 -7.71 -9.41
C ASP A 492 27.40 -7.45 -8.58
N LEU A 493 27.01 -6.19 -8.46
CA LEU A 493 25.77 -5.73 -7.79
C LEU A 493 24.49 -5.99 -8.59
N LEU A 494 24.59 -6.32 -9.88
CA LEU A 494 23.47 -6.72 -10.75
C LEU A 494 23.45 -8.24 -11.02
N SER A 495 24.43 -8.99 -10.53
CA SER A 495 24.48 -10.43 -10.76
C SER A 495 23.54 -11.17 -9.82
N SER A 496 22.72 -12.06 -10.39
CA SER A 496 21.94 -13.04 -9.63
C SER A 496 22.81 -14.14 -9.02
N ASN A 497 24.09 -14.24 -9.42
CA ASN A 497 25.05 -15.19 -8.85
C ASN A 497 25.46 -14.83 -7.41
N PHE A 498 25.89 -15.83 -6.66
CA PHE A 498 26.45 -15.59 -5.34
C PHE A 498 27.87 -14.99 -5.41
N ALA A 499 28.05 -13.82 -4.82
CA ALA A 499 29.36 -13.25 -4.51
C ALA A 499 29.48 -12.98 -3.00
N LYS A 500 30.56 -13.44 -2.37
CA LYS A 500 30.74 -13.35 -0.91
C LYS A 500 30.79 -11.89 -0.40
N SER A 501 31.22 -10.97 -1.25
CA SER A 501 31.30 -9.54 -0.96
C SER A 501 29.98 -8.79 -1.24
N SER A 502 29.01 -9.41 -1.92
CA SER A 502 27.72 -8.79 -2.24
C SER A 502 26.83 -8.59 -1.01
N ARG A 503 26.14 -7.46 -1.01
CA ARG A 503 25.42 -6.89 0.14
C ARG A 503 23.92 -7.11 -0.01
N TYR A 504 23.50 -8.36 0.15
CA TYR A 504 22.10 -8.76 -0.08
C TYR A 504 21.13 -8.12 0.92
N ALA A 505 21.55 -7.84 2.16
CA ALA A 505 20.75 -7.09 3.12
C ALA A 505 21.11 -5.59 3.12
N LYS A 506 20.10 -4.74 3.21
CA LYS A 506 20.20 -3.30 3.49
C LYS A 506 19.66 -3.01 4.88
N LEU A 507 20.31 -2.09 5.58
CA LEU A 507 19.88 -1.60 6.88
C LEU A 507 19.32 -0.19 6.76
N ARG A 508 18.12 0.04 7.32
CA ARG A 508 17.58 1.36 7.62
C ARG A 508 17.53 1.57 9.14
N PRO A 509 18.45 2.35 9.73
CA PRO A 509 18.38 2.71 11.14
C PRO A 509 17.55 3.97 11.34
N GLU A 510 16.69 3.98 12.35
CA GLU A 510 15.87 5.13 12.73
C GLU A 510 15.90 5.30 14.25
N ALA A 511 16.11 6.53 14.74
CA ALA A 511 16.10 6.85 16.17
C ALA A 511 14.77 7.51 16.58
N ASP A 512 14.40 7.40 17.84
CA ASP A 512 13.46 8.36 18.42
C ASP A 512 14.10 9.75 18.58
N GLN A 513 13.28 10.76 18.86
CA GLN A 513 13.77 12.12 19.06
C GLN A 513 14.56 12.31 20.36
N GLN A 514 14.45 11.40 21.33
CA GLN A 514 15.13 11.51 22.62
C GLN A 514 16.59 11.06 22.48
N LEU A 515 16.83 9.97 21.76
CA LEU A 515 18.14 9.42 21.44
C LEU A 515 19.01 10.45 20.70
N LEU A 516 18.46 11.10 19.67
CA LEU A 516 19.15 12.18 18.95
C LEU A 516 19.45 13.42 19.81
N LYS A 517 18.63 13.73 20.82
CA LYS A 517 18.79 14.92 21.68
C LYS A 517 19.69 14.68 22.91
N THR A 518 19.79 13.43 23.37
CA THR A 518 20.36 13.10 24.69
C THR A 518 21.36 11.94 24.69
N GLY A 519 21.56 11.28 23.56
CA GLY A 519 22.30 10.02 23.49
C GLY A 519 21.59 8.83 24.16
N THR A 520 20.33 8.99 24.59
CA THR A 520 19.55 7.97 25.30
C THR A 520 18.11 7.89 24.78
N GLY A 521 17.66 6.70 24.38
CA GLY A 521 16.33 6.48 23.80
C GLY A 521 16.26 5.20 22.97
N LYS A 522 15.25 5.08 22.10
CA LYS A 522 15.05 3.93 21.22
C LYS A 522 15.78 4.07 19.89
N LEU A 523 16.42 2.98 19.48
CA LEU A 523 16.96 2.75 18.14
C LEU A 523 16.18 1.61 17.46
N TYR A 524 15.62 1.89 16.29
CA TYR A 524 15.05 0.90 15.38
C TYR A 524 16.09 0.50 14.34
N LEU A 525 16.23 -0.81 14.10
CA LEU A 525 17.04 -1.39 13.03
C LEU A 525 16.13 -2.22 12.12
N GLY A 526 15.90 -1.77 10.90
CA GLY A 526 15.15 -2.50 9.89
C GLY A 526 16.06 -3.08 8.81
N PHE A 527 16.24 -4.40 8.78
CA PHE A 527 16.96 -5.09 7.72
C PHE A 527 16.00 -5.59 6.64
N ARG A 528 16.33 -5.38 5.36
CA ARG A 528 15.54 -5.80 4.20
C ARG A 528 16.46 -6.42 3.15
N GLN A 529 16.00 -7.42 2.42
CA GLN A 529 16.73 -7.89 1.25
C GLN A 529 16.69 -6.82 0.15
N ASP A 530 17.77 -6.67 -0.60
CA ASP A 530 17.86 -5.77 -1.76
C ASP A 530 17.16 -6.41 -2.97
N PRO A 531 16.05 -5.82 -3.48
CA PRO A 531 15.37 -6.38 -4.65
C PRO A 531 16.26 -6.47 -5.90
N VAL A 532 17.30 -5.63 -5.99
CA VAL A 532 18.24 -5.63 -7.13
C VAL A 532 19.01 -6.94 -7.24
N LEU A 533 19.35 -7.57 -6.10
CA LEU A 533 20.11 -8.82 -6.05
C LEU A 533 19.22 -10.08 -6.04
N GLY A 534 17.89 -9.93 -5.97
CA GLY A 534 16.93 -11.03 -6.07
C GLY A 534 17.04 -12.11 -4.98
N ALA A 535 17.64 -11.79 -3.83
CA ALA A 535 17.81 -12.74 -2.73
C ALA A 535 16.63 -12.72 -1.74
N GLU A 536 16.31 -13.89 -1.19
CA GLU A 536 15.31 -14.11 -0.16
C GLU A 536 15.98 -14.54 1.16
N TRP A 537 15.28 -14.33 2.28
CA TRP A 537 15.65 -14.95 3.55
C TRP A 537 15.34 -16.45 3.50
N ASN A 538 16.24 -17.30 4.00
CA ASN A 538 15.94 -18.71 4.28
C ASN A 538 15.57 -18.90 5.76
N ASN A 539 14.33 -19.31 6.03
CA ASN A 539 13.82 -19.55 7.40
C ASN A 539 13.99 -21.00 7.86
N LEU A 540 14.32 -21.93 6.96
CA LEU A 540 14.69 -23.31 7.32
C LEU A 540 16.07 -23.34 8.01
N ALA A 541 16.95 -22.41 7.65
CA ALA A 541 18.24 -22.19 8.29
C ALA A 541 18.11 -21.43 9.64
N SER A 542 19.25 -21.06 10.22
CA SER A 542 19.30 -20.19 11.41
C SER A 542 18.71 -18.81 11.09
N PRO A 543 17.83 -18.26 11.94
CA PRO A 543 17.26 -16.93 11.74
C PRO A 543 18.35 -15.83 11.65
N PRO A 544 18.12 -14.74 10.89
CA PRO A 544 19.00 -13.58 10.88
C PRO A 544 19.28 -13.06 12.29
N ARG A 545 20.56 -12.94 12.65
CA ARG A 545 21.05 -12.48 13.96
C ARG A 545 21.89 -11.23 13.77
N TYR A 546 21.67 -10.20 14.58
CA TYR A 546 22.57 -9.04 14.64
C TYR A 546 23.41 -9.01 15.91
N ARG A 547 24.53 -8.28 15.85
CA ARG A 547 25.34 -7.84 16.99
C ARG A 547 25.63 -6.34 16.85
N VAL A 548 25.49 -5.58 17.93
CA VAL A 548 25.94 -4.20 18.03
C VAL A 548 27.24 -4.14 18.82
N THR A 549 28.25 -3.48 18.26
CA THR A 549 29.56 -3.23 18.89
C THR A 549 29.76 -1.72 18.99
N ALA A 550 29.85 -1.21 20.22
CA ALA A 550 29.94 0.22 20.50
C ALA A 550 30.83 0.48 21.73
N GLY A 551 31.72 1.47 21.64
CA GLY A 551 32.58 1.89 22.74
C GLY A 551 31.91 2.96 23.60
N GLY A 552 31.67 2.67 24.89
CA GLY A 552 31.07 3.61 25.84
C GLY A 552 29.54 3.73 25.78
N VAL A 553 28.89 3.10 24.80
CA VAL A 553 27.43 3.12 24.60
C VAL A 553 26.82 1.84 25.15
N THR A 554 25.77 1.95 25.96
CA THR A 554 25.00 0.79 26.41
C THR A 554 23.86 0.52 25.43
N VAL A 555 23.80 -0.69 24.87
CA VAL A 555 22.79 -1.11 23.90
C VAL A 555 22.10 -2.38 24.39
N THR A 556 20.78 -2.36 24.52
CA THR A 556 19.98 -3.48 25.04
C THR A 556 18.82 -3.82 24.10
N PRO A 557 18.72 -5.07 23.60
CA PRO A 557 19.76 -6.10 23.63
C PRO A 557 20.90 -5.77 22.65
N ALA A 558 22.15 -6.01 23.03
CA ALA A 558 23.30 -5.85 22.14
C ALA A 558 23.35 -6.91 21.02
N MET A 559 22.66 -8.04 21.20
CA MET A 559 22.53 -9.13 20.23
C MET A 559 21.12 -9.71 20.29
N ALA A 560 20.47 -9.92 19.14
CA ALA A 560 19.22 -10.67 19.07
C ALA A 560 19.01 -11.34 17.70
N GLU A 561 18.09 -12.30 17.67
CA GLU A 561 17.67 -13.06 16.50
C GLU A 561 16.28 -12.63 16.02
N ALA A 562 16.06 -12.71 14.72
CA ALA A 562 14.73 -12.56 14.14
C ALA A 562 13.79 -13.69 14.59
N LYS A 563 12.49 -13.39 14.66
CA LYS A 563 11.46 -14.40 14.88
C LYS A 563 11.52 -15.47 13.78
N LYS A 564 11.68 -16.74 14.15
CA LYS A 564 11.61 -17.85 13.21
C LYS A 564 10.21 -17.93 12.59
N LEU A 565 10.15 -18.14 11.28
CA LEU A 565 8.91 -18.30 10.50
C LEU A 565 8.76 -19.76 10.04
N ASN A 566 7.52 -20.14 9.75
CA ASN A 566 7.15 -21.50 9.31
C ASN A 566 6.95 -21.60 7.78
N VAL A 567 7.37 -20.59 7.02
CA VAL A 567 7.46 -20.62 5.55
C VAL A 567 8.90 -20.86 5.14
N GLU A 568 9.16 -21.50 4.00
CA GLU A 568 10.53 -21.82 3.54
C GLU A 568 11.42 -20.57 3.39
N SER A 569 10.93 -19.58 2.64
CA SER A 569 11.61 -18.32 2.36
C SER A 569 10.63 -17.15 2.29
N ASP A 570 11.14 -15.93 2.45
CA ASP A 570 10.37 -14.68 2.30
C ASP A 570 11.29 -13.46 2.07
N THR A 571 10.67 -12.29 1.87
CA THR A 571 11.33 -10.98 1.75
C THR A 571 10.87 -9.96 2.81
N GLU A 572 10.15 -10.42 3.85
CA GLU A 572 9.67 -9.56 4.94
C GLU A 572 10.85 -8.97 5.75
N PRO A 573 10.70 -7.77 6.32
CA PRO A 573 11.79 -7.13 7.04
C PRO A 573 12.10 -7.83 8.36
N ARG A 574 13.37 -7.77 8.76
CA ARG A 574 13.82 -8.19 10.08
C ARG A 574 14.03 -6.94 10.92
N GLU A 575 13.03 -6.63 11.73
CA GLU A 575 12.91 -5.38 12.46
C GLU A 575 13.24 -5.58 13.94
N PHE A 576 14.09 -4.71 14.49
CA PHE A 576 14.54 -4.75 15.87
C PHE A 576 14.38 -3.38 16.51
N LEU A 577 14.06 -3.38 17.82
CA LEU A 577 13.95 -2.18 18.63
C LEU A 577 14.89 -2.37 19.83
N LEU A 578 15.76 -1.39 20.05
CA LEU A 578 16.84 -1.44 21.02
C LEU A 578 16.76 -0.22 21.92
N ASP A 579 17.03 -0.41 23.21
CA ASP A 579 17.28 0.65 24.17
C ASP A 579 18.75 1.03 24.11
N VAL A 580 19.04 2.31 23.85
CA VAL A 580 20.38 2.87 23.78
C VAL A 580 20.56 3.91 24.87
N GLN A 581 21.71 3.91 25.54
CA GLN A 581 22.10 4.91 26.56
C GLN A 581 23.55 5.35 26.36
N ASN A 582 23.82 6.61 26.69
CA ASN A 582 25.16 7.23 26.63
C ASN A 582 25.81 7.23 25.23
N TRP A 583 25.00 7.31 24.17
CA TRP A 583 25.53 7.47 22.81
C TRP A 583 25.97 8.92 22.56
N GLU A 584 27.28 9.17 22.66
CA GLU A 584 27.86 10.46 22.31
C GLU A 584 27.79 10.74 20.80
N ALA A 585 27.44 11.98 20.43
CA ALA A 585 27.43 12.44 19.04
C ALA A 585 28.84 12.32 18.41
N GLY A 586 28.89 12.01 17.11
CA GLY A 586 30.14 11.85 16.36
C GLY A 586 30.87 10.51 16.56
N LYS A 587 30.57 9.74 17.62
CA LYS A 587 31.06 8.36 17.76
C LYS A 587 30.10 7.38 17.07
N PRO A 588 30.49 6.67 16.00
CA PRO A 588 29.61 5.70 15.37
C PRO A 588 29.51 4.40 16.18
N ILE A 589 28.43 3.64 15.95
CA ILE A 589 28.30 2.24 16.37
C ILE A 589 28.42 1.31 15.16
N LYS A 590 28.96 0.11 15.39
CA LYS A 590 28.99 -0.96 14.39
C LYS A 590 27.85 -1.94 14.63
N VAL A 591 27.21 -2.38 13.55
CA VAL A 591 26.15 -3.38 13.56
C VAL A 591 26.52 -4.48 12.56
N GLU A 592 26.84 -5.66 13.08
CA GLU A 592 27.07 -6.88 12.30
C GLU A 592 25.73 -7.62 12.14
N ILE A 593 25.46 -8.20 10.97
CA ILE A 593 24.36 -9.15 10.76
C ILE A 593 24.85 -10.42 10.08
N GLN A 594 24.45 -11.57 10.63
CA GLN A 594 24.70 -12.91 10.10
C GLN A 594 23.36 -13.52 9.67
N TYR A 595 23.27 -13.98 8.43
CA TYR A 595 22.04 -14.53 7.85
C TYR A 595 22.32 -15.45 6.66
N PHE A 596 21.28 -16.08 6.12
CA PHE A 596 21.36 -16.84 4.87
C PHE A 596 20.64 -16.08 3.75
N ALA A 597 21.39 -15.73 2.70
CA ALA A 597 20.86 -15.21 1.44
C ALA A 597 20.68 -16.37 0.47
N CYS A 598 19.50 -16.47 -0.17
CA CYS A 598 19.20 -17.57 -1.07
C CYS A 598 18.42 -17.10 -2.28
N ASN A 599 18.74 -17.62 -3.47
CA ASN A 599 18.06 -17.33 -4.72
C ASN A 599 17.56 -18.65 -5.31
N LYS A 600 16.23 -18.82 -5.33
CA LYS A 600 15.57 -20.05 -5.81
C LYS A 600 15.74 -20.28 -7.30
N LYS A 601 15.81 -19.22 -8.11
CA LYS A 601 15.98 -19.33 -9.57
C LYS A 601 17.37 -19.83 -9.95
N GLU A 602 18.38 -19.38 -9.22
CA GLU A 602 19.80 -19.72 -9.44
C GLU A 602 20.26 -20.92 -8.59
N GLY A 603 19.37 -21.52 -7.79
CA GLY A 603 19.64 -22.74 -7.03
C GLY A 603 20.68 -22.62 -5.91
N TRP A 604 21.01 -21.41 -5.42
CA TRP A 604 22.01 -21.21 -4.37
C TRP A 604 21.43 -20.64 -3.08
N CYS A 605 22.07 -21.01 -1.97
CA CYS A 605 21.70 -20.59 -0.63
C CYS A 605 22.95 -20.59 0.26
N LYS A 606 23.35 -19.42 0.78
CA LYS A 606 24.69 -19.20 1.35
C LYS A 606 24.62 -18.33 2.61
N ALA A 607 25.49 -18.63 3.57
CA ALA A 607 25.70 -17.78 4.74
C ALA A 607 26.40 -16.48 4.32
N VAL A 608 25.89 -15.34 4.79
CA VAL A 608 26.42 -14.00 4.55
C VAL A 608 26.58 -13.30 5.90
N GLU A 609 27.66 -12.52 6.00
CA GLU A 609 27.94 -11.63 7.11
C GLU A 609 28.17 -10.23 6.54
N GLN A 610 27.47 -9.24 7.09
CA GLN A 610 27.60 -7.83 6.69
C GLN A 610 27.81 -6.97 7.94
N GLU A 611 28.69 -5.98 7.82
CA GLU A 611 28.85 -4.91 8.81
C GLU A 611 28.16 -3.63 8.29
N PHE A 612 27.58 -2.86 9.20
CA PHE A 612 27.13 -1.49 8.99
C PHE A 612 27.72 -0.58 10.07
N THR A 613 28.07 0.65 9.67
CA THR A 613 28.42 1.74 10.58
C THR A 613 27.26 2.72 10.62
N ILE A 614 26.80 3.08 11.82
CA ILE A 614 25.69 4.03 12.03
C ILE A 614 26.22 5.20 12.85
N TRP A 615 25.88 6.42 12.46
CA TRP A 615 26.19 7.63 13.22
C TRP A 615 24.93 8.17 13.90
N LEU A 616 25.08 8.75 15.10
CA LEU A 616 24.02 9.52 15.75
C LEU A 616 23.88 10.90 15.09
N GLU A 617 23.53 10.90 13.81
CA GLU A 617 23.31 12.08 12.99
C GLU A 617 22.12 11.80 12.06
N GLN A 618 21.20 12.75 11.95
CA GLN A 618 20.07 12.63 11.03
C GLN A 618 20.56 12.63 9.57
N ASP A 619 20.00 11.74 8.75
CA ASP A 619 20.06 11.87 7.29
C ASP A 619 18.77 12.57 6.80
N PRO A 620 18.81 13.86 6.43
CA PRO A 620 17.63 14.57 5.91
C PRO A 620 17.21 14.09 4.51
N THR A 621 18.10 13.38 3.80
CA THR A 621 17.88 12.88 2.44
C THR A 621 17.42 11.42 2.38
N ALA A 622 17.46 10.71 3.51
CA ALA A 622 17.06 9.30 3.64
C ALA A 622 15.60 8.99 3.28
N GLY A 623 14.75 9.97 3.01
CA GLY A 623 13.35 9.76 2.61
C GLY A 623 12.45 9.30 3.76
N MET A 624 11.14 9.24 3.48
CA MET A 624 10.13 9.07 4.54
C MET A 624 9.25 7.82 4.38
N VAL A 625 9.16 7.04 5.46
CA VAL A 625 8.34 5.83 5.63
C VAL A 625 7.03 6.19 6.34
N ASN A 626 5.90 5.80 5.76
CA ASN A 626 4.58 6.01 6.35
C ASN A 626 4.42 5.29 7.69
N GLY A 627 3.92 5.98 8.72
CA GLY A 627 3.67 5.42 10.05
C GLY A 627 4.91 5.30 10.95
N ARG A 628 6.10 5.73 10.50
CA ARG A 628 7.28 5.90 11.34
C ARG A 628 7.87 7.30 11.22
N THR A 629 8.42 7.65 10.06
CA THR A 629 9.01 8.99 9.82
C THR A 629 8.03 9.95 9.12
N HIS A 630 7.01 9.43 8.43
CA HIS A 630 5.95 10.21 7.78
C HIS A 630 4.58 9.93 8.40
N PHE A 631 3.97 10.98 8.95
CA PHE A 631 2.82 10.94 9.87
C PHE A 631 3.11 10.07 11.12
N PRO A 632 3.02 10.63 12.35
CA PRO A 632 3.36 9.90 13.57
C PRO A 632 2.53 8.61 13.68
N GLY A 633 3.21 7.50 13.97
CA GLY A 633 2.64 6.17 14.12
C GLY A 633 1.82 6.02 15.39
N GLY A 634 0.72 6.76 15.50
CA GLY A 634 -0.20 6.72 16.63
C GLY A 634 -1.59 6.30 16.19
N ARG A 635 -2.11 5.22 16.79
CA ARG A 635 -3.56 5.11 16.97
C ARG A 635 -3.99 6.38 17.71
N ARG A 636 -4.83 7.20 17.08
CA ARG A 636 -5.57 8.24 17.82
C ARG A 636 -6.35 7.48 18.91
N ARG A 637 -6.02 7.76 20.18
CA ARG A 637 -6.82 7.32 21.32
C ARG A 637 -8.16 8.04 21.31
#